data_AF-A0A660A916-F1
#
_entry.id   AF-A0A660A916-F1
#
_cell.length_a   1.000
_cell.length_b   1.000
_cell.length_c   1.000
_cell.angle_alpha   90.00
_cell.angle_beta   90.00
_cell.angle_gamma   90.00
#
_symmetry.space_group_name_H-M   'P 1'
#
loop_
_entity.id
_entity.type
_entity.pdbx_description
1 polymer ?
#
loop_
_entity_poly.entity_id
_entity_poly.type
_entity_poly.pdbx_seq_one_letter_code
_entity_poly.pdbx_strand_id
1 'polypeptide(L)'
;NKSIIDANGFLRKLLLDNDLLDFEKLTDKVYLTANLVLGDQKHEVKISFYKANKRGDERFWVYGLGKFIRLSQINVNDLIYITVNNQKELTLLNVTRSIPQNSTIIQLFGQDKVEESLNRLIPLIKSIAKQGFHRNSKGAGKIAPKDAGDTLESLL
;
A
#
# COMPACT_ATOMS: atom_id res chain seq x y z
N ASN A 1 -19.17 19.01 -13.40
CA ASN A 1 -19.86 18.53 -12.18
C ASN A 1 -18.87 18.30 -11.06
N LYS A 2 -19.24 18.70 -9.83
CA LYS A 2 -18.50 18.36 -8.61
C LYS A 2 -18.95 16.96 -8.18
N SER A 3 -18.00 16.07 -7.91
CA SER A 3 -18.27 14.71 -7.42
C SER A 3 -18.06 14.70 -5.91
N ILE A 4 -19.00 15.30 -5.19
CA ILE A 4 -18.95 15.42 -3.73
C ILE A 4 -19.26 14.04 -3.13
N ILE A 5 -18.41 13.58 -2.23
CA ILE A 5 -18.52 12.26 -1.59
C ILE A 5 -18.53 12.48 -0.07
N ASP A 6 -19.35 11.71 0.65
CA ASP A 6 -19.35 11.74 2.10
C ASP A 6 -18.08 11.07 2.65
N ALA A 7 -17.45 11.71 3.62
CA ALA A 7 -16.29 11.17 4.31
C ALA A 7 -16.76 10.21 5.41
N ASN A 8 -16.87 8.93 5.06
CA ASN A 8 -17.30 7.91 6.03
C ASN A 8 -16.29 7.74 7.18
N GLY A 9 -16.69 7.00 8.22
CA GLY A 9 -15.87 6.76 9.41
C GLY A 9 -14.48 6.16 9.12
N PHE A 10 -14.37 5.30 8.11
CA PHE A 10 -13.08 4.70 7.73
C PHE A 10 -12.12 5.72 7.13
N LEU A 11 -12.58 6.57 6.22
CA LEU A 11 -11.75 7.64 5.65
C LEU A 11 -11.35 8.66 6.73
N ARG A 12 -12.29 9.07 7.59
CA ARG A 12 -12.01 10.00 8.69
C ARG A 12 -10.93 9.44 9.62
N LYS A 13 -11.07 8.17 10.02
CA LYS A 13 -10.09 7.48 10.87
C LYS A 13 -8.73 7.32 10.18
N LEU A 14 -8.71 6.92 8.90
CA LEU A 14 -7.47 6.79 8.12
C LEU A 14 -6.68 8.11 8.10
N LEU A 15 -7.35 9.23 7.84
CA LEU A 15 -6.70 10.54 7.79
C LEU A 15 -6.23 11.01 9.17
N LEU A 16 -7.01 10.74 10.23
CA LEU A 16 -6.65 11.09 11.59
C LEU A 16 -5.44 10.27 12.09
N ASP A 17 -5.49 8.94 11.93
CA ASP A 17 -4.46 8.01 12.39
C ASP A 17 -3.10 8.25 11.69
N ASN A 18 -3.10 8.93 10.53
CA ASN A 18 -1.90 9.29 9.77
C ASN A 18 -1.51 10.77 9.90
N ASP A 19 -2.08 11.51 10.86
CA ASP A 19 -1.80 12.94 11.12
C ASP A 19 -2.08 13.86 9.91
N LEU A 20 -2.98 13.46 9.01
CA LEU A 20 -3.29 14.21 7.79
C LEU A 20 -4.44 15.19 7.98
N LEU A 21 -5.52 14.76 8.63
CA LEU A 21 -6.69 15.59 8.86
C LEU A 21 -7.53 15.09 10.04
N ASP A 22 -7.83 16.00 10.95
CA ASP A 22 -8.83 15.82 12.00
C ASP A 22 -10.10 16.60 11.63
N PHE A 23 -11.15 15.87 11.24
CA PHE A 23 -12.43 16.49 10.88
C PHE A 23 -13.12 17.18 12.05
N GLU A 24 -12.90 16.74 13.29
CA GLU A 24 -13.56 17.36 14.45
C GLU A 24 -13.09 18.81 14.63
N LYS A 25 -11.81 19.06 14.35
CA LYS A 25 -11.18 20.39 14.42
C LYS A 25 -11.39 21.25 13.17
N LEU A 26 -12.05 20.71 12.15
CA LEU A 26 -12.20 21.38 10.86
C LEU A 26 -13.28 22.49 10.94
N THR A 27 -12.85 23.75 10.82
CA THR A 27 -13.74 24.92 10.73
C THR A 27 -14.02 25.32 9.28
N ASP A 28 -12.99 25.25 8.45
CA ASP A 28 -13.00 25.69 7.06
C ASP A 28 -12.60 24.57 6.10
N LYS A 29 -12.86 24.79 4.81
CA LYS A 29 -12.43 23.84 3.77
C LYS A 29 -10.90 23.81 3.69
N VAL A 30 -10.34 22.61 3.79
CA VAL A 30 -8.90 22.37 3.60
C VAL A 30 -8.65 21.57 2.34
N TYR A 31 -7.41 21.63 1.85
CA TYR A 31 -6.95 20.90 0.67
C TYR A 31 -5.73 20.08 1.03
N LEU A 32 -5.77 18.79 0.70
CA LEU A 32 -4.58 17.94 0.72
C LEU A 32 -4.19 17.58 -0.71
N THR A 33 -2.89 17.46 -0.94
CA THR A 33 -2.35 16.84 -2.14
C THR A 33 -2.41 15.33 -2.00
N ALA A 34 -2.72 14.65 -3.09
CA ALA A 34 -2.77 13.20 -3.15
C ALA A 34 -2.22 12.66 -4.48
N ASN A 35 -1.78 11.41 -4.45
CA ASN A 35 -1.30 10.68 -5.60
C ASN A 35 -2.45 9.86 -6.19
N LEU A 36 -2.89 10.18 -7.40
CA LEU A 36 -3.79 9.32 -8.16
C LEU A 36 -2.96 8.40 -9.06
N VAL A 37 -3.00 7.10 -8.77
CA VAL A 37 -2.23 6.08 -9.46
C VAL A 37 -3.14 5.35 -10.45
N LEU A 38 -2.80 5.44 -11.73
CA LEU A 38 -3.52 4.82 -12.85
C LEU A 38 -2.52 4.03 -13.70
N GLY A 39 -2.58 2.71 -13.62
CA GLY A 39 -1.51 1.82 -14.10
C GLY A 39 -0.23 2.13 -13.33
N ASP A 40 0.87 2.33 -14.04
CA ASP A 40 2.15 2.70 -13.42
C ASP A 40 2.38 4.23 -13.38
N GLN A 41 1.36 5.02 -13.73
CA GLN A 41 1.46 6.49 -13.74
C GLN A 41 0.94 7.08 -12.44
N LYS A 42 1.74 7.96 -11.82
CA LYS A 42 1.36 8.78 -10.67
C LYS A 42 0.99 10.18 -11.15
N HIS A 43 -0.23 10.60 -10.81
CA HIS A 43 -0.74 11.94 -11.07
C HIS A 43 -0.97 12.66 -9.76
N GLU A 44 -0.40 13.86 -9.60
CA GLU A 44 -0.72 14.70 -8.46
C GLU A 44 -2.12 15.29 -8.61
N VAL A 45 -2.97 15.12 -7.60
CA VAL A 45 -4.32 15.69 -7.53
C VAL A 45 -4.55 16.37 -6.19
N LYS A 46 -5.48 17.32 -6.15
CA LYS A 46 -5.93 17.94 -4.89
C LYS A 46 -7.23 17.33 -4.43
N ILE A 47 -7.40 17.20 -3.13
CA ILE A 47 -8.67 16.77 -2.52
C ILE A 47 -9.07 17.84 -1.52
N SER A 48 -10.29 18.39 -1.67
CA SER A 48 -10.85 19.24 -0.62
C SER A 48 -11.60 18.42 0.39
N PHE A 49 -11.45 18.77 1.67
CA PHE A 49 -12.22 18.23 2.78
C PHE A 49 -12.93 19.37 3.50
N TYR A 50 -14.20 19.18 3.88
CA TYR A 50 -15.03 20.20 4.53
C TYR A 50 -16.25 19.59 5.23
N LYS A 51 -16.86 20.35 6.14
CA LYS A 51 -18.18 20.05 6.72
C LYS A 51 -19.28 20.76 5.93
N ALA A 52 -20.41 20.10 5.68
CA ALA A 52 -21.52 20.69 4.94
C ALA A 52 -22.25 21.76 5.77
N ASN A 53 -22.37 22.99 5.26
CA ASN A 53 -22.89 24.16 5.99
C ASN A 53 -24.23 23.97 6.73
N LYS A 54 -25.13 23.09 6.26
CA LYS A 54 -26.47 22.90 6.85
C LYS A 54 -26.60 21.67 7.75
N ARG A 55 -25.80 20.63 7.52
CA ARG A 55 -25.95 19.32 8.18
C ARG A 55 -24.75 18.94 9.03
N GLY A 56 -23.61 19.61 8.85
CA GLY A 56 -22.35 19.25 9.48
C GLY A 56 -21.64 18.07 8.82
N ASP A 57 -22.30 17.32 7.92
CA ASP A 57 -21.75 16.15 7.24
C ASP A 57 -20.33 16.39 6.70
N GLU A 58 -19.39 15.54 7.09
CA GLU A 58 -18.03 15.55 6.57
C GLU A 58 -18.01 15.06 5.13
N ARG A 59 -17.35 15.82 4.27
CA ARG A 59 -17.32 15.56 2.83
C ARG A 59 -15.95 15.78 2.27
N PHE A 60 -15.70 15.12 1.15
CA PHE A 60 -14.52 15.34 0.34
C PHE A 60 -14.85 15.39 -1.15
N TRP A 61 -13.92 15.96 -1.90
CA TRP A 61 -13.99 15.99 -3.35
C TRP A 61 -12.59 16.01 -3.97
N VAL A 62 -12.33 15.05 -4.85
CA VAL A 62 -11.09 14.97 -5.63
C VAL A 62 -11.21 15.88 -6.86
N TYR A 63 -10.34 16.89 -6.93
CA TYR A 63 -10.32 17.86 -8.01
C TYR A 63 -9.90 17.19 -9.31
N GLY A 64 -10.56 17.59 -10.40
CA GLY A 64 -10.15 17.19 -11.73
C GLY A 64 -10.46 15.74 -12.11
N LEU A 65 -11.14 14.93 -11.26
CA LEU A 65 -11.57 13.57 -11.62
C LEU A 65 -12.28 13.50 -12.99
N GLY A 66 -13.13 14.48 -13.29
CA GLY A 66 -13.81 14.55 -14.58
C GLY A 66 -12.89 14.66 -15.80
N LYS A 67 -11.64 15.14 -15.64
CA LYS A 67 -10.63 15.14 -16.71
C LYS A 67 -10.19 13.70 -17.03
N PHE A 68 -9.88 12.92 -16.01
CA PHE A 68 -9.47 11.51 -16.16
C PHE A 68 -10.60 10.66 -16.77
N ILE A 69 -11.86 10.96 -16.43
CA ILE A 69 -13.02 10.32 -17.06
C ILE A 69 -13.14 10.67 -18.55
N ARG A 70 -13.00 11.95 -18.91
CA ARG A 70 -13.05 12.38 -20.33
C ARG A 70 -11.91 11.81 -21.17
N LEU A 71 -10.75 11.56 -20.55
CA LEU A 71 -9.59 10.93 -21.18
C LEU A 71 -9.65 9.40 -21.14
N SER A 72 -10.76 8.81 -20.68
CA SER A 72 -10.95 7.35 -20.54
C SER A 72 -9.90 6.65 -19.67
N GLN A 73 -9.26 7.39 -18.76
CA GLN A 73 -8.29 6.85 -17.79
C GLN A 73 -8.98 6.31 -16.53
N ILE A 74 -10.19 6.80 -16.23
CA ILE A 74 -11.10 6.29 -15.20
C ILE A 74 -12.48 6.13 -15.82
N ASN A 75 -13.15 5.02 -15.57
CA ASN A 75 -14.51 4.79 -16.05
C ASN A 75 -15.54 4.94 -14.94
N VAL A 76 -16.79 5.20 -15.33
CA VAL A 76 -17.93 5.04 -14.41
C VAL A 76 -17.95 3.58 -13.93
N ASN A 77 -18.20 3.39 -12.63
CA ASN A 77 -18.16 2.11 -11.92
C ASN A 77 -16.76 1.53 -11.64
N ASP A 78 -15.68 2.26 -11.92
CA ASP A 78 -14.38 1.86 -11.40
C ASP A 78 -14.32 2.06 -9.87
N LEU A 79 -13.71 1.09 -9.19
CA LEU A 79 -13.45 1.16 -7.76
C LEU A 79 -12.12 1.89 -7.54
N ILE A 80 -12.19 3.00 -6.81
CA ILE A 80 -11.02 3.75 -6.37
C ILE A 80 -10.78 3.45 -4.89
N TYR A 81 -9.64 2.86 -4.59
CA TYR A 81 -9.17 2.64 -3.23
C TYR A 81 -8.41 3.88 -2.74
N ILE A 82 -8.71 4.34 -1.53
CA ILE A 82 -8.05 5.50 -0.91
C ILE A 82 -7.28 5.02 0.32
N THR A 83 -5.99 5.35 0.38
CA THR A 83 -5.08 4.91 1.45
C THR A 83 -3.95 5.93 1.65
N VAL A 84 -3.06 5.66 2.60
CA VAL A 84 -1.83 6.42 2.83
C VAL A 84 -0.65 5.49 2.50
N ASN A 85 0.30 5.97 1.70
CA ASN A 85 1.47 5.18 1.30
C ASN A 85 2.57 5.21 2.39
N ASN A 86 3.68 4.49 2.17
CA ASN A 86 4.75 4.41 3.17
C ASN A 86 5.46 5.75 3.43
N GLN A 87 5.33 6.70 2.51
CA GLN A 87 5.85 8.06 2.64
C GLN A 87 4.85 9.01 3.34
N LYS A 88 3.77 8.47 3.94
CA LYS A 88 2.67 9.22 4.55
C LYS A 88 1.91 10.13 3.57
N GLU A 89 1.91 9.81 2.28
CA GLU A 89 1.18 10.56 1.26
C GLU A 89 -0.19 9.92 1.00
N LEU A 90 -1.23 10.75 0.97
CA LEU A 90 -2.57 10.32 0.56
C LEU A 90 -2.53 9.81 -0.88
N THR A 91 -3.04 8.61 -1.12
CA THR A 91 -2.92 7.91 -2.39
C THR A 91 -4.26 7.28 -2.78
N LEU A 92 -4.62 7.42 -4.04
CA LEU A 92 -5.81 6.86 -4.68
C LEU A 92 -5.36 5.88 -5.75
N LEU A 93 -5.86 4.66 -5.71
CA LEU A 93 -5.56 3.61 -6.67
C LEU A 93 -6.83 3.15 -7.36
N ASN A 94 -6.81 3.03 -8.69
CA ASN A 94 -7.84 2.27 -9.38
C ASN A 94 -7.58 0.78 -9.21
N VAL A 95 -8.53 0.05 -8.62
CA VAL A 95 -8.43 -1.39 -8.34
C VAL A 95 -9.35 -2.23 -9.22
N THR A 96 -10.03 -1.60 -10.18
CA THR A 96 -10.86 -2.31 -11.17
C THR A 96 -10.18 -2.38 -12.53
N ARG A 97 -9.58 -1.27 -12.96
CA ARG A 97 -8.91 -1.14 -14.26
C ARG A 97 -7.65 -0.32 -14.09
N SER A 98 -6.70 -0.48 -15.02
CA SER A 98 -5.39 0.18 -14.91
C SER A 98 -4.77 -0.10 -13.53
N ILE A 99 -4.79 -1.37 -13.11
CA ILE A 99 -4.20 -1.79 -11.85
C ILE A 99 -2.68 -1.67 -11.99
N PRO A 100 -1.97 -1.01 -11.07
CA PRO A 100 -0.52 -0.88 -11.14
C PRO A 100 0.19 -2.23 -11.14
N GLN A 101 1.36 -2.30 -11.77
CA GLN A 101 2.22 -3.48 -11.66
C GLN A 101 2.71 -3.66 -10.22
N ASN A 102 3.07 -4.90 -9.86
CA ASN A 102 3.52 -5.22 -8.50
C ASN A 102 4.73 -4.38 -8.08
N SER A 103 5.63 -4.05 -9.02
CA SER A 103 6.77 -3.16 -8.77
C SER A 103 6.32 -1.76 -8.30
N THR A 104 5.30 -1.18 -8.94
CA THR A 104 4.73 0.12 -8.56
C THR A 104 4.06 0.05 -7.19
N ILE A 105 3.33 -1.03 -6.91
CA ILE A 105 2.71 -1.26 -5.59
C ILE A 105 3.78 -1.35 -4.51
N ILE A 106 4.85 -2.13 -4.74
CA ILE A 106 5.99 -2.27 -3.82
C ILE A 106 6.71 -0.92 -3.60
N GLN A 107 6.87 -0.11 -4.65
CA GLN A 107 7.47 1.22 -4.50
C GLN A 107 6.63 2.16 -3.61
N LEU A 108 5.30 2.06 -3.69
CA LEU A 108 4.37 2.89 -2.91
C LEU A 108 4.21 2.39 -1.47
N PHE A 109 4.03 1.07 -1.29
CA PHE A 109 3.62 0.47 -0.02
C PHE A 109 4.71 -0.39 0.62
N GLY A 110 5.90 -0.43 0.03
CA GLY A 110 6.97 -1.32 0.45
C GLY A 110 6.69 -2.77 0.08
N GLN A 111 7.69 -3.60 0.28
CA GLN A 111 7.53 -5.04 0.15
C GLN A 111 7.07 -5.62 1.49
N ASP A 112 6.13 -6.56 1.43
CA ASP A 112 5.77 -7.33 2.62
C ASP A 112 7.00 -8.09 3.14
N LYS A 113 7.34 -7.94 4.42
CA LYS A 113 8.54 -8.55 5.03
C LYS A 113 8.53 -10.08 4.97
N VAL A 114 7.35 -10.70 5.05
CA VAL A 114 7.18 -12.15 4.90
C VAL A 114 7.46 -12.53 3.46
N GLU A 115 6.89 -11.81 2.50
CA GLU A 115 7.11 -12.06 1.08
C GLU A 115 8.58 -11.83 0.67
N GLU A 116 9.21 -10.78 1.18
CA GLU A 116 10.65 -10.52 1.03
C GLU A 116 11.48 -11.70 1.59
N SER A 117 11.16 -12.15 2.81
CA SER A 117 11.84 -13.28 3.45
C SER A 117 11.67 -14.57 2.64
N LEU A 118 10.47 -14.85 2.14
CA LEU A 118 10.19 -16.02 1.31
C LEU A 118 10.94 -15.96 -0.02
N ASN A 119 10.93 -14.82 -0.69
CA ASN A 119 11.63 -14.60 -1.95
C ASN A 119 13.16 -14.78 -1.79
N ARG A 120 13.72 -14.43 -0.63
CA ARG A 120 15.13 -14.66 -0.30
C ARG A 120 15.42 -16.12 0.07
N LEU A 121 14.59 -16.73 0.93
CA LEU A 121 14.88 -18.03 1.54
C LEU A 121 14.58 -19.21 0.61
N ILE A 122 13.51 -19.15 -0.21
CA ILE A 122 13.12 -20.26 -1.09
C ILE A 122 14.23 -20.63 -2.08
N PRO A 123 14.87 -19.69 -2.81
CA PRO A 123 15.98 -20.02 -3.70
C PRO A 123 17.18 -20.61 -2.98
N LEU A 124 17.53 -20.09 -1.80
CA LEU A 124 18.64 -20.58 -0.98
C LEU A 124 18.41 -22.02 -0.54
N ILE A 125 17.24 -22.31 0.04
CA ILE A 125 16.85 -23.67 0.46
C ILE A 125 16.86 -24.63 -0.73
N LYS A 126 16.35 -24.21 -1.89
CA LYS A 126 16.40 -25.03 -3.12
C LYS A 126 17.83 -25.30 -3.58
N SER A 127 18.73 -24.32 -3.48
CA SER A 127 20.15 -24.48 -3.81
C SER A 127 20.83 -25.47 -2.87
N ILE A 128 20.62 -25.32 -1.56
CA ILE A 128 21.15 -26.21 -0.52
C ILE A 128 20.66 -27.64 -0.77
N ALA A 129 19.36 -27.84 -1.00
CA ALA A 129 18.79 -29.17 -1.25
C ALA A 129 19.39 -29.85 -2.50
N LYS A 130 19.67 -29.09 -3.57
CA LYS A 130 20.28 -29.61 -4.80
C LYS A 130 21.73 -30.09 -4.62
N GLN A 131 22.45 -29.60 -3.61
CA GLN A 131 23.81 -30.03 -3.30
C GLN A 131 23.88 -31.40 -2.62
N GLY A 132 22.72 -31.97 -2.24
CA GLY A 132 22.63 -33.30 -1.65
C GLY A 132 23.03 -33.31 -0.19
N PHE A 133 23.91 -34.23 0.20
CA PHE A 133 24.30 -34.41 1.59
C PHE A 133 25.24 -33.29 2.08
N HIS A 134 24.88 -32.67 3.21
CA HIS A 134 25.70 -31.67 3.88
C HIS A 134 26.36 -32.27 5.11
N ARG A 135 27.66 -32.03 5.28
CA ARG A 135 28.37 -32.43 6.50
C ARG A 135 27.87 -31.59 7.67
N ASN A 136 27.71 -32.24 8.82
CA ASN A 136 27.32 -31.58 10.06
C ASN A 136 28.28 -30.42 10.40
N SER A 137 27.74 -29.22 10.62
CA SER A 137 28.52 -28.00 10.90
C SER A 137 29.33 -28.09 12.19
N LYS A 138 28.89 -28.90 13.15
CA LYS A 138 29.58 -29.17 14.42
C LYS A 138 30.89 -29.98 14.27
N GLY A 139 31.05 -30.71 13.17
CA GLY A 139 32.19 -31.62 12.98
C GLY A 139 32.09 -32.94 13.75
N ALA A 140 33.23 -33.51 14.14
CA ALA A 140 33.29 -34.84 14.76
C ALA A 140 32.74 -34.84 16.21
N GLY A 141 31.99 -35.88 16.59
CA GLY A 141 31.49 -36.06 17.95
C GLY A 141 30.09 -36.69 18.00
N LYS A 142 29.48 -36.67 19.19
CA LYS A 142 28.12 -37.20 19.40
C LYS A 142 27.10 -36.34 18.67
N ILE A 143 26.33 -36.97 17.79
CA ILE A 143 25.23 -36.33 17.04
C ILE A 143 24.09 -36.00 18.01
N ALA A 144 23.58 -34.77 17.91
CA ALA A 144 22.40 -34.32 18.65
C ALA A 144 21.29 -33.88 17.67
N PRO A 145 20.01 -33.97 18.06
CA PRO A 145 18.90 -33.56 17.20
C PRO A 145 19.00 -32.12 16.69
N LYS A 146 19.59 -31.21 17.49
CA LYS A 146 19.79 -29.81 17.11
C LYS A 146 20.80 -29.59 15.98
N ASP A 147 21.70 -30.55 15.75
CA ASP A 147 22.78 -30.41 14.78
C ASP A 147 22.25 -30.22 13.34
N ALA A 148 21.04 -30.73 13.04
CA ALA A 148 20.37 -30.50 11.76
C ALA A 148 19.94 -29.03 11.58
N GLY A 149 19.46 -28.39 12.66
CA GLY A 149 19.13 -26.97 12.68
C GLY A 149 20.38 -26.11 12.55
N ASP A 150 21.39 -26.38 13.38
CA ASP A 150 22.68 -25.65 13.37
C ASP A 150 23.39 -25.76 12.01
N THR A 151 23.28 -26.91 11.33
CA THR A 151 23.83 -27.10 9.98
C THR A 151 23.06 -26.30 8.94
N LEU A 152 21.71 -26.31 8.99
CA LEU A 152 20.91 -25.49 8.07
C LEU A 152 21.16 -24.00 8.27
N GLU A 153 21.25 -23.52 9.51
CA GLU A 153 21.57 -22.12 9.83
C GLU A 153 22.94 -21.71 9.29
N SER A 154 23.94 -22.60 9.33
CA SER A 154 25.28 -22.32 8.77
C SER A 154 25.32 -22.25 7.24
N LEU A 155 24.30 -22.78 6.56
CA LEU A 155 24.19 -22.82 5.10
C LEU A 155 23.33 -21.67 4.53
N LEU A 156 22.57 -20.99 5.39
CA LEU A 156 21.69 -19.86 5.05
C LEU A 156 22.42 -18.51 5.12
#